data_AF-A0A7S3RFU1-F1
#
_entry.id   AF-A0A7S3RFU1-F1
#
_cell.length_a   1.000
_cell.length_b   1.000
_cell.length_c   1.000
_cell.angle_alpha   90.00
_cell.angle_beta   90.00
_cell.angle_gamma   90.00
#
_symmetry.space_group_name_H-M   'P 1'
#
loop_
_entity.id
_entity.type
_entity.pdbx_description
1 polymer ?
#
loop_
_entity_poly.entity_id
_entity_poly.type
_entity_poly.pdbx_seq_one_letter_code
_entity_poly.pdbx_strand_id
1 'polypeptide(L)'
;YGQNKDDYVGLLYTKDLMLADPEDEMKLGNFIRIFNRKVETFFPDTTLVNALNSFKKGGTHMGLIREVDVQVDTNPKFVITGVVTLEDIMEEILQEEIVDETDVYVDVDHHIKVSDGREKRRLNLGVFNPEWRTRKECLSREEISAIVAHLATEAFAPGTELELSMQAIEWLVRTCK
;
A
#
# COMPACT_ATOMS: atom_id res chain seq x y z
N TYR A 1 -4.29 -13.26 -8.04
CA TYR A 1 -4.83 -11.91 -7.86
C TYR A 1 -4.91 -11.17 -9.18
N GLY A 2 -6.03 -10.48 -9.41
CA GLY A 2 -6.25 -9.66 -10.61
C GLY A 2 -6.98 -10.32 -11.79
N GLN A 3 -7.37 -11.60 -11.67
CA GLN A 3 -8.22 -12.25 -12.67
C GLN A 3 -9.72 -12.11 -12.35
N ASN A 4 -10.06 -12.00 -11.06
CA ASN A 4 -11.40 -11.73 -10.57
C ASN A 4 -11.32 -10.57 -9.55
N LYS A 5 -12.27 -9.63 -9.63
CA LYS A 5 -12.45 -8.55 -8.65
C LYS A 5 -12.70 -9.06 -7.23
N ASP A 6 -13.21 -10.28 -7.09
CA ASP A 6 -13.46 -10.91 -5.80
C ASP A 6 -12.17 -11.43 -5.12
N ASP A 7 -11.06 -11.55 -5.86
CA ASP A 7 -9.74 -12.02 -5.38
C ASP A 7 -8.84 -10.85 -4.96
N TYR A 8 -9.33 -10.05 -4.00
CA TYR A 8 -8.57 -8.95 -3.42
C TYR A 8 -7.46 -9.47 -2.48
N VAL A 9 -6.31 -8.78 -2.44
CA VAL A 9 -5.14 -9.20 -1.65
C VAL A 9 -4.88 -8.29 -0.46
N GLY A 10 -5.34 -7.04 -0.51
CA GLY A 10 -5.14 -6.08 0.57
C GLY A 10 -5.46 -4.65 0.14
N LEU A 11 -5.14 -3.72 1.03
CA LEU A 11 -5.32 -2.29 0.84
C LEU A 11 -3.97 -1.59 0.64
N LEU A 12 -3.94 -0.62 -0.25
CA LEU A 12 -2.78 0.24 -0.47
C LEU A 12 -3.21 1.70 -0.29
N TYR A 13 -2.52 2.44 0.59
CA TYR A 13 -2.74 3.87 0.70
C TYR A 13 -1.72 4.64 -0.14
N THR A 14 -2.15 5.80 -0.67
CA THR A 14 -1.26 6.69 -1.43
C THR A 14 -0.02 7.09 -0.62
N LYS A 15 -0.16 7.29 0.69
CA LYS A 15 1.00 7.60 1.56
C LYS A 15 2.01 6.46 1.66
N ASP A 16 1.59 5.20 1.46
CA ASP A 16 2.49 4.07 1.48
C ASP A 16 3.42 4.13 0.26
N LEU A 17 2.94 4.65 -0.88
CA LEU A 17 3.74 4.88 -2.09
C LEU A 17 4.87 5.90 -1.90
N MET A 18 4.84 6.71 -0.85
CA MET A 18 5.97 7.61 -0.53
C MET A 18 7.25 6.84 -0.17
N LEU A 19 7.11 5.56 0.20
CA LEU A 19 8.22 4.65 0.49
C LEU A 19 8.60 3.77 -0.70
N ALA A 20 7.90 3.90 -1.82
CA ALA A 20 8.20 3.15 -3.04
C ALA A 20 9.24 3.91 -3.87
N ASP A 21 10.37 3.27 -4.17
CA ASP A 21 11.29 3.74 -5.19
C ASP A 21 10.81 3.24 -6.57
N PRO A 22 10.56 4.12 -7.55
CA PRO A 22 10.20 3.70 -8.91
C PRO A 22 11.33 2.93 -9.63
N GLU A 23 12.60 3.09 -9.25
CA GLU A 23 13.74 2.38 -9.86
C GLU A 23 13.82 0.90 -9.44
N ASP A 24 13.26 0.54 -8.27
CA ASP A 24 13.31 -0.82 -7.72
C ASP A 24 12.42 -1.82 -8.50
N GLU A 25 11.50 -1.32 -9.34
CA GLU A 25 10.51 -2.12 -10.09
C GLU A 25 9.76 -3.15 -9.24
N MET A 26 9.56 -2.86 -7.94
CA MET A 26 8.92 -3.79 -7.03
C MET A 26 7.48 -4.11 -7.49
N LYS A 27 7.17 -5.41 -7.59
CA LYS A 27 5.82 -5.86 -7.92
C LYS A 27 4.82 -5.38 -6.88
N LEU A 28 3.72 -4.78 -7.33
CA LEU A 28 2.64 -4.26 -6.48
C LEU A 28 2.15 -5.26 -5.41
N GLY A 29 1.98 -6.54 -5.76
CA GLY A 29 1.55 -7.54 -4.78
C GLY A 29 2.57 -7.82 -3.68
N ASN A 30 3.88 -7.67 -3.94
CA ASN A 30 4.89 -7.75 -2.90
C ASN A 30 4.81 -6.51 -2.00
N PHE A 31 4.65 -5.33 -2.60
CA PHE A 31 4.50 -4.08 -1.87
C PHE A 31 3.30 -4.09 -0.92
N ILE A 32 2.12 -4.51 -1.41
CA ILE A 32 0.90 -4.63 -0.60
C ILE A 32 1.11 -5.60 0.58
N ARG A 33 1.84 -6.71 0.36
CA ARG A 33 2.13 -7.70 1.41
C ARG A 33 3.04 -7.16 2.52
N ILE A 34 3.93 -6.22 2.21
CA ILE A 34 4.80 -5.59 3.22
C ILE A 34 3.96 -4.81 4.24
N PHE A 35 3.00 -4.01 3.78
CA PHE A 35 2.15 -3.23 4.70
C PHE A 35 1.11 -4.09 5.40
N ASN A 36 0.69 -5.21 4.79
CA ASN A 36 -0.25 -6.18 5.35
C ASN A 36 -1.49 -5.51 5.98
N ARG A 37 -2.01 -4.47 5.33
CA ARG A 37 -3.17 -3.73 5.82
C ARG A 37 -4.40 -4.62 5.76
N LYS A 38 -5.05 -4.77 6.90
CA LYS A 38 -6.35 -5.46 6.98
C LYS A 38 -7.40 -4.62 6.25
N VAL A 39 -8.22 -5.30 5.47
CA VAL A 39 -9.40 -4.72 4.83
C VAL A 39 -10.60 -5.12 5.66
N GLU A 40 -11.32 -4.15 6.22
CA GLU A 40 -12.60 -4.42 6.89
C GLU A 40 -13.63 -4.86 5.86
N THR A 41 -14.44 -5.87 6.20
CA THR A 41 -15.48 -6.38 5.29
C THR A 41 -16.83 -6.39 5.99
N PHE A 42 -17.86 -5.94 5.28
CA PHE A 42 -19.22 -5.81 5.78
C PHE A 42 -20.19 -6.61 4.91
N PHE A 43 -21.31 -7.00 5.50
CA PHE A 43 -22.46 -7.52 4.76
C PHE A 43 -23.44 -6.38 4.44
N PRO A 44 -24.26 -6.49 3.38
CA PRO A 44 -25.22 -5.44 3.02
C PRO A 44 -26.24 -5.09 4.10
N ASP A 45 -26.52 -6.02 5.02
CA ASP A 45 -27.42 -5.84 6.16
C ASP A 45 -26.73 -5.26 7.40
N THR A 46 -25.44 -4.93 7.31
CA THR A 46 -24.69 -4.30 8.41
C THR A 46 -25.23 -2.90 8.66
N THR A 47 -25.63 -2.61 9.90
CA THR A 47 -26.12 -1.28 10.28
C THR A 47 -25.00 -0.24 10.25
N LEU A 48 -25.33 1.01 9.91
CA LEU A 48 -24.38 2.13 9.89
C LEU A 48 -23.65 2.30 11.23
N VAL A 49 -24.35 2.11 12.35
CA VAL A 49 -23.75 2.18 13.70
C VAL A 49 -22.69 1.11 13.91
N ASN A 50 -22.93 -0.10 13.42
CA ASN A 50 -21.96 -1.19 13.52
C ASN A 50 -20.76 -0.96 12.59
N ALA A 51 -21.01 -0.52 11.36
CA ALA A 51 -19.95 -0.17 10.41
C ALA A 51 -19.08 0.99 10.94
N LEU A 52 -19.68 2.04 11.50
CA LEU A 52 -18.98 3.15 12.16
C LEU A 52 -18.12 2.66 13.32
N ASN A 53 -18.68 1.80 14.18
CA ASN A 53 -17.94 1.24 15.31
C ASN A 53 -16.76 0.36 14.86
N SER A 54 -16.89 -0.36 13.75
CA SER A 54 -15.79 -1.12 13.16
C SER A 54 -14.70 -0.19 12.64
N PHE A 55 -15.02 0.87 11.90
CA PHE A 55 -14.01 1.84 11.44
C PHE A 55 -13.30 2.56 12.60
N LYS A 56 -14.03 2.93 13.65
CA LYS A 56 -13.42 3.51 14.87
C LYS A 56 -12.44 2.58 15.57
N LYS A 57 -12.61 1.26 15.47
CA LYS A 57 -11.73 0.25 16.08
C LYS A 57 -10.60 -0.20 15.16
N GLY A 58 -10.87 -0.31 13.86
CA GLY A 58 -10.00 -0.95 12.86
C GLY A 58 -8.90 -0.04 12.31
N GLY A 59 -8.98 1.27 12.53
CA GLY A 59 -7.97 2.23 12.02
C GLY A 59 -7.91 2.31 10.49
N THR A 60 -8.96 1.82 9.82
CA THR A 60 -9.20 1.97 8.38
C THR A 60 -10.50 2.76 8.20
N HIS A 61 -10.55 3.59 7.16
CA HIS A 61 -11.73 4.38 6.82
C HIS A 61 -12.35 3.89 5.51
N MET A 62 -11.98 2.70 5.06
CA MET A 62 -12.46 2.07 3.83
C MET A 62 -12.63 0.58 4.08
N GLY A 63 -13.74 0.02 3.61
CA GLY A 63 -14.04 -1.39 3.71
C GLY A 63 -14.78 -1.91 2.48
N LEU A 64 -14.85 -3.23 2.36
CA LEU A 64 -15.52 -3.91 1.26
C LEU A 64 -16.89 -4.44 1.70
N ILE A 65 -17.89 -4.28 0.83
CA ILE A 65 -19.19 -4.94 0.98
C ILE A 65 -19.12 -6.27 0.24
N ARG A 66 -19.43 -7.36 0.95
CA ARG A 66 -19.44 -8.72 0.39
C ARG A 66 -20.75 -9.43 0.65
N GLU A 67 -21.13 -10.25 -0.31
CA GLU A 67 -22.27 -11.16 -0.22
C GLU A 67 -21.82 -12.60 -0.38
N VAL A 68 -22.64 -13.53 0.13
CA VAL A 68 -22.41 -14.96 -0.08
C VAL A 68 -23.21 -15.39 -1.30
N ASP A 69 -22.51 -15.74 -2.37
CA ASP A 69 -23.12 -16.42 -3.51
C ASP A 69 -23.22 -17.92 -3.18
N VAL A 70 -24.46 -18.35 -2.93
CA VAL A 70 -24.80 -19.75 -2.67
C VAL A 70 -25.40 -20.33 -3.95
N GLN A 71 -24.53 -20.74 -4.87
CA GLN A 71 -24.97 -21.51 -6.04
C GLN A 71 -25.18 -22.97 -5.66
N VAL A 72 -26.29 -23.55 -6.13
CA VAL A 72 -26.57 -24.97 -5.98
C VAL A 72 -25.46 -25.75 -6.71
N ASP A 73 -24.84 -26.70 -6.02
CA ASP A 73 -23.73 -27.57 -6.49
C ASP A 73 -22.30 -26.99 -6.45
N THR A 74 -22.06 -25.83 -5.82
CA THR A 74 -20.70 -25.34 -5.56
C THR A 74 -20.51 -24.88 -4.12
N ASN A 75 -19.29 -24.91 -3.61
CA ASN A 75 -18.96 -24.29 -2.32
C ASN A 75 -19.37 -22.80 -2.32
N PRO A 76 -19.93 -22.29 -1.21
CA PRO A 76 -20.30 -20.88 -1.10
C PRO A 76 -19.07 -19.99 -1.32
N LYS A 77 -19.24 -18.95 -2.13
CA LYS A 77 -18.19 -17.97 -2.45
C LYS A 77 -18.60 -16.59 -1.98
N PHE A 78 -17.62 -15.82 -1.51
CA PHE A 78 -17.84 -14.40 -1.27
C PHE A 78 -17.67 -13.63 -2.57
N VAL A 79 -18.64 -12.77 -2.88
CA VAL A 79 -18.62 -11.85 -4.01
C VAL A 79 -18.55 -10.43 -3.46
N ILE A 80 -17.68 -9.61 -4.04
CA ILE A 80 -17.56 -8.20 -3.66
C ILE A 80 -18.59 -7.40 -4.43
N THR A 81 -19.56 -6.85 -3.68
CA THR A 81 -20.65 -6.03 -4.22
C THR A 81 -20.23 -4.57 -4.33
N GLY A 82 -19.40 -4.07 -3.41
CA GLY A 82 -19.01 -2.66 -3.39
C GLY A 82 -17.93 -2.31 -2.37
N VAL A 83 -17.68 -1.01 -2.26
CA VAL A 83 -16.76 -0.38 -1.29
C VAL A 83 -17.59 0.62 -0.47
N VAL A 84 -17.24 0.78 0.80
CA VAL A 84 -17.82 1.80 1.68
C VAL A 84 -16.70 2.50 2.44
N THR A 85 -16.85 3.81 2.64
CA THR A 85 -15.90 4.64 3.38
C THR A 85 -16.53 5.17 4.67
N LEU A 86 -15.68 5.71 5.55
CA LEU A 86 -16.16 6.39 6.75
C LEU A 86 -16.95 7.66 6.40
N GLU A 87 -16.61 8.31 5.30
CA GLU A 87 -17.32 9.49 4.79
C GLU A 87 -18.76 9.13 4.43
N ASP A 88 -18.98 8.12 3.58
CA ASP A 88 -20.33 7.67 3.20
C ASP A 88 -21.22 7.41 4.43
N ILE A 89 -20.64 6.81 5.48
CA ILE A 89 -21.36 6.53 6.73
C ILE A 89 -21.67 7.81 7.50
N MET A 90 -20.75 8.77 7.53
CA MET A 90 -20.94 10.05 8.21
C MET A 90 -21.96 10.93 7.48
N GLU A 91 -21.92 10.97 6.15
CA GLU A 91 -22.92 11.67 5.33
C GLU A 91 -24.32 11.13 5.59
N GLU A 92 -24.50 9.81 5.61
CA GLU A 92 -25.79 9.19 5.92
C GLU A 92 -26.24 9.45 7.36
N ILE A 93 -25.32 9.58 8.33
CA ILE A 93 -25.70 9.91 9.71
C ILE A 93 -26.09 11.40 9.85
N LEU A 94 -25.37 12.29 9.17
CA LEU A 94 -25.58 13.74 9.24
C LEU A 94 -26.69 14.22 8.30
N GLN A 95 -27.07 13.40 7.31
CA GLN A 95 -28.01 13.74 6.24
C GLN A 95 -27.55 15.00 5.48
N GLU A 96 -26.24 15.15 5.32
CA GLU A 96 -25.56 16.26 4.67
C GLU A 96 -24.36 15.71 3.88
N GLU A 97 -24.12 16.26 2.69
CA GLU A 97 -22.94 15.95 1.87
C GLU A 97 -21.69 16.53 2.54
N ILE A 98 -20.65 15.71 2.68
CA ILE A 98 -19.36 16.14 3.21
C ILE A 98 -18.51 16.57 2.01
N VAL A 99 -17.86 17.73 2.14
CA VAL A 99 -16.92 18.20 1.13
C VAL A 99 -15.57 17.56 1.43
N ASP A 100 -15.16 16.61 0.60
CA ASP A 100 -13.89 15.90 0.79
C ASP A 100 -12.70 16.73 0.29
N GLU A 101 -11.51 16.25 0.63
CA GLU A 101 -10.21 16.77 0.25
C GLU A 101 -10.03 16.93 -1.26
N THR A 102 -10.80 16.20 -2.07
CA THR A 102 -10.76 16.29 -3.54
C THR A 102 -11.80 17.23 -4.16
N ASP A 103 -12.79 17.68 -3.40
CA ASP A 103 -13.96 18.39 -3.94
C ASP A 103 -13.76 19.91 -4.09
N VAL A 104 -12.77 20.49 -3.39
CA VAL A 104 -12.50 21.94 -3.45
C VAL A 104 -11.02 22.22 -3.63
N TYR A 105 -10.67 22.79 -4.79
CA TYR A 105 -9.39 23.45 -4.99
C TYR A 105 -9.59 24.95 -4.73
N VAL A 106 -8.94 25.48 -3.69
CA VAL A 106 -8.92 26.92 -3.41
C VAL A 106 -7.74 27.53 -4.15
N ASP A 107 -8.00 28.34 -5.18
CA ASP A 107 -6.98 29.23 -5.73
C ASP A 107 -6.67 30.32 -4.69
N VAL A 108 -5.44 30.28 -4.14
CA VAL A 108 -4.99 31.14 -3.03
C VAL A 108 -5.03 32.62 -3.41
N ASP A 109 -4.84 32.93 -4.70
CA ASP A 109 -4.81 34.32 -5.20
C ASP A 109 -6.21 34.92 -5.43
N HIS A 110 -7.26 34.10 -5.60
CA HIS A 110 -8.58 34.63 -5.99
C HIS A 110 -9.75 34.29 -5.05
N HIS A 111 -9.60 33.43 -4.04
CA HIS A 111 -10.70 33.13 -3.08
C HIS A 111 -12.04 32.72 -3.75
N ILE A 112 -12.01 32.21 -4.99
CA ILE A 112 -13.20 31.73 -5.69
C ILE A 112 -13.29 30.22 -5.48
N LYS A 113 -14.40 29.75 -4.90
CA LYS A 113 -14.73 28.32 -4.84
C LYS A 113 -15.12 27.85 -6.24
N VAL A 114 -14.33 26.96 -6.84
CA VAL A 114 -14.66 26.34 -8.13
C VAL A 114 -15.12 24.92 -7.87
N SER A 115 -16.35 24.58 -8.23
CA SER A 115 -16.85 23.20 -8.21
C SER A 115 -16.12 22.35 -9.24
N ASP A 116 -15.79 21.11 -8.90
CA ASP A 116 -15.03 20.20 -9.77
C ASP A 116 -15.90 19.73 -10.96
N GLY A 117 -15.91 20.52 -12.02
CA GLY A 117 -16.28 20.04 -13.35
C GLY A 117 -15.20 19.05 -13.81
N ARG A 118 -15.35 17.77 -13.42
CA ARG A 118 -14.41 16.67 -13.68
C ARG A 118 -14.05 16.51 -15.16
N GLU A 119 -13.13 17.34 -15.65
CA GLU A 119 -12.21 16.93 -16.71
C GLU A 119 -11.16 16.05 -16.03
N LYS A 120 -10.89 14.85 -16.59
CA LYS A 120 -9.90 13.89 -16.08
C LYS A 120 -8.57 14.62 -15.82
N ARG A 121 -8.35 15.06 -14.58
CA ARG A 121 -7.07 15.64 -14.18
C ARG A 121 -6.05 14.54 -14.37
N ARG A 122 -5.19 14.69 -15.38
CA ARG A 122 -3.92 13.98 -15.42
C ARG A 122 -3.16 14.50 -14.22
N LEU A 123 -3.30 13.85 -13.08
CA LEU A 123 -2.48 14.11 -11.91
C LEU A 123 -1.04 14.06 -12.40
N ASN A 124 -0.37 15.21 -12.43
CA ASN A 124 1.03 15.28 -12.82
C ASN A 124 1.84 14.77 -11.63
N LEU A 125 1.82 13.45 -11.45
CA LEU A 125 2.57 12.74 -10.42
C LEU A 125 4.09 12.90 -10.60
N GLY A 126 4.55 13.56 -11.68
CA GLY A 126 5.93 13.98 -11.86
C GLY A 126 6.44 14.93 -10.76
N VAL A 127 5.55 15.61 -10.01
CA VAL A 127 5.92 16.37 -8.79
C VAL A 127 6.33 15.44 -7.64
N PHE A 128 5.75 14.24 -7.59
CA PHE A 128 6.15 13.16 -6.67
C PHE A 128 7.16 12.21 -7.31
N ASN A 129 7.78 12.62 -8.41
CA ASN A 129 9.04 12.04 -8.84
C ASN A 129 10.12 12.94 -8.24
N PRO A 130 10.57 12.71 -6.98
CA PRO A 130 11.88 13.20 -6.60
C PRO A 130 12.83 12.88 -7.74
N GLU A 131 13.82 13.72 -7.96
CA GLU A 131 14.96 13.29 -8.73
C GLU A 131 15.68 12.16 -7.95
N TRP A 132 15.06 10.98 -7.80
CA TRP A 132 15.71 9.68 -7.63
C TRP A 132 16.47 9.38 -8.93
N ARG A 133 17.20 10.37 -9.45
CA ARG A 133 18.08 10.19 -10.59
C ARG A 133 19.15 9.22 -10.12
N THR A 134 18.99 7.96 -10.50
CA THR A 134 20.07 7.06 -10.87
C THR A 134 21.32 7.27 -10.04
N ARG A 135 21.25 6.93 -8.76
CA ARG A 135 22.44 6.48 -8.08
C ARG A 135 22.22 5.03 -7.69
N LYS A 136 22.48 4.16 -8.67
CA LYS A 136 23.11 2.87 -8.38
C LYS A 136 24.44 3.18 -7.68
N GLU A 137 24.38 3.48 -6.38
CA GLU A 137 25.57 3.58 -5.56
C GLU A 137 26.09 2.16 -5.41
N CYS A 138 26.95 1.75 -6.33
CA CYS A 138 27.79 0.59 -6.10
C CYS A 138 28.67 0.93 -4.90
N LEU A 139 28.62 0.10 -3.86
CA LEU A 139 29.53 0.21 -2.72
C LEU A 139 30.98 0.29 -3.22
N SER A 140 31.74 1.24 -2.68
CA SER A 140 33.18 1.35 -2.91
C SER A 140 33.90 0.08 -2.44
N ARG A 141 35.15 -0.10 -2.89
CA ARG A 141 35.94 -1.27 -2.48
C ARG A 141 36.18 -1.28 -0.97
N GLU A 142 36.34 -0.10 -0.39
CA GLU A 142 36.56 0.13 1.03
C GLU A 142 35.33 -0.25 1.86
N GLU A 143 34.13 0.14 1.41
CA GLU A 143 32.87 -0.22 2.06
C GLU A 143 32.59 -1.72 1.98
N ILE A 144 32.81 -2.35 0.82
CA ILE A 144 32.69 -3.80 0.66
C ILE A 144 33.64 -4.51 1.63
N SER A 145 34.89 -4.05 1.72
CA SER A 145 35.88 -4.64 2.64
C SER A 145 35.47 -4.51 4.10
N ALA A 146 34.89 -3.37 4.51
CA ALA A 146 34.44 -3.15 5.87
C ALA A 146 33.24 -4.05 6.23
N ILE A 147 32.27 -4.16 5.32
CA ILE A 147 31.07 -5.00 5.51
C ILE A 147 31.46 -6.49 5.55
N VAL A 148 32.33 -6.93 4.65
CA VAL A 148 32.82 -8.33 4.62
C VAL A 148 33.54 -8.68 5.92
N ALA A 149 34.39 -7.78 6.43
CA ALA A 149 35.09 -8.00 7.69
C ALA A 149 34.10 -8.15 8.86
N HIS A 150 33.09 -7.28 8.93
CA HIS A 150 32.08 -7.34 9.99
C HIS A 150 31.20 -8.59 9.92
N LEU A 151 30.74 -8.98 8.73
CA LEU A 151 29.92 -10.18 8.55
C LEU A 151 30.70 -11.46 8.82
N ALA A 152 31.98 -11.51 8.44
CA ALA A 152 32.85 -12.65 8.75
C ALA A 152 33.07 -12.84 10.25
N THR A 153 33.05 -11.76 11.04
CA THR A 153 33.25 -11.83 12.50
C THR A 153 31.97 -12.08 13.28
N GLU A 154 30.84 -11.48 12.87
CA GLU A 154 29.61 -11.48 13.67
C GLU A 154 28.59 -12.53 13.19
N ALA A 155 28.52 -12.80 11.89
CA ALA A 155 27.45 -13.62 11.31
C ALA A 155 27.92 -14.97 10.78
N PHE A 156 29.14 -15.03 10.23
CA PHE A 156 29.67 -16.21 9.53
C PHE A 156 30.96 -16.76 10.15
N ALA A 157 31.17 -16.48 11.44
CA ALA A 157 32.35 -16.92 12.17
C ALA A 157 32.42 -18.45 12.29
N PRO A 158 33.63 -19.03 12.42
CA PRO A 158 33.80 -20.46 12.64
C PRO A 158 33.07 -20.91 13.92
N GLY A 159 32.18 -21.90 13.81
CA GLY A 159 31.32 -22.41 14.86
C GLY A 159 29.85 -21.96 14.78
N THR A 160 29.49 -21.14 13.80
CA THR A 160 28.09 -20.78 13.50
C THR A 160 27.48 -21.77 12.49
N GLU A 161 26.15 -21.91 12.45
CA GLU A 161 25.47 -22.79 11.47
C GLU A 161 25.66 -22.34 10.00
N LEU A 162 26.22 -21.14 9.77
CA LEU A 162 26.32 -20.49 8.47
C LEU A 162 27.77 -20.12 8.11
N GLU A 163 28.74 -21.01 8.33
CA GLU A 163 30.13 -20.72 7.96
C GLU A 163 30.29 -20.43 6.45
N LEU A 164 30.82 -19.26 6.12
CA LEU A 164 31.14 -18.85 4.74
C LEU A 164 32.58 -18.36 4.66
N SER A 165 33.25 -18.68 3.55
CA SER A 165 34.58 -18.13 3.28
C SER A 165 34.50 -16.63 2.97
N MET A 166 35.57 -15.89 3.25
CA MET A 166 35.62 -14.45 2.95
C MET A 166 35.29 -14.14 1.48
N GLN A 167 35.69 -15.01 0.54
CA GLN A 167 35.39 -14.84 -0.87
C GLN A 167 33.90 -15.02 -1.18
N ALA A 168 33.21 -15.92 -0.47
CA ALA A 168 31.77 -16.12 -0.60
C ALA A 168 30.97 -14.93 -0.03
N ILE A 169 31.43 -14.37 1.09
CA ILE A 169 30.83 -13.18 1.71
C ILE A 169 31.06 -11.94 0.82
N GLU A 170 32.26 -11.77 0.28
CA GLU A 170 32.56 -10.69 -0.69
C GLU A 170 31.71 -10.81 -1.95
N TRP A 171 31.52 -12.03 -2.46
CA TRP A 171 30.62 -12.28 -3.57
C TRP A 171 29.16 -11.95 -3.22
N LEU A 172 28.70 -12.31 -2.03
CA LEU A 172 27.33 -12.03 -1.56
C LEU A 172 27.07 -10.53 -1.44
N VAL A 173 27.98 -9.79 -0.81
CA VAL A 173 27.88 -8.32 -0.66
C VAL A 173 27.94 -7.61 -2.02
N ARG A 174 28.70 -8.15 -2.98
CA ARG A 174 28.76 -7.60 -4.36
C ARG A 174 27.55 -7.93 -5.23
N THR A 175 26.84 -9.01 -4.93
CA THR A 175 25.75 -9.53 -5.77
C THR A 175 24.37 -9.06 -5.31
N CYS A 176 24.26 -8.46 -4.12
CA CYS A 176 23.10 -7.66 -3.73
C CYS A 176 23.00 -6.44 -4.66
N LYS A 177 22.23 -6.61 -5.74
CA LYS A 177 21.73 -5.57 -6.63
C LYS A 177 20.26 -5.32 -6.34
#